data_AF-A0A925C486-F1
#
_entry.id   AF-A0A925C486-F1
#
_cell.length_a   1.000
_cell.length_b   1.000
_cell.length_c   1.000
_cell.angle_alpha   90.00
_cell.angle_beta   90.00
_cell.angle_gamma   90.00
#
_symmetry.space_group_name_H-M   'P 1'
#
loop_
_entity.id
_entity.type
_entity.pdbx_description
1 polymer ?
#
loop_
_entity_poly.entity_id
_entity_poly.type
_entity_poly.pdbx_seq_one_letter_code
_entity_poly.pdbx_strand_id
1 'polypeptide(L)'
;GYERLREKGVELIAADAPEAFAAESASYAIIAQTIAAASQFDHAAAAADAASTLRARMIKTGKPHRKTYAEMAPEATLMAKRIYQSAQNNGERITLREISAKLASVGYLQPNRMQFHPEVIRRMLKGQWPR
;
A
#
# COMPACT_ATOMS: atom_id res chain seq x y z
N GLY A 1 -8.92 22.77 -12.42
CA GLY A 1 -7.73 23.61 -12.71
C GLY A 1 -8.02 25.06 -12.45
N TYR A 2 -8.83 25.68 -13.32
CA TYR A 2 -9.27 27.07 -13.23
C TYR A 2 -9.90 27.47 -11.88
N GLU A 3 -10.89 26.73 -11.37
CA GLU A 3 -11.55 27.05 -10.09
C GLU A 3 -10.56 27.09 -8.92
N ARG A 4 -9.60 26.17 -8.89
CA ARG A 4 -8.56 26.09 -7.86
C ARG A 4 -7.55 27.25 -7.94
N LEU A 5 -7.35 27.83 -9.12
CA LEU A 5 -6.54 29.05 -9.30
C LEU A 5 -7.32 30.28 -8.86
N ARG A 6 -8.63 30.34 -9.16
CA ARG A 6 -9.53 31.38 -8.69
C ARG A 6 -9.67 31.38 -7.16
N GLU A 7 -9.79 30.21 -6.53
CA GLU A 7 -9.75 30.04 -5.06
C GLU A 7 -8.45 30.56 -4.43
N LYS A 8 -7.35 30.56 -5.20
CA LYS A 8 -6.05 31.11 -4.78
C LYS A 8 -5.88 32.60 -5.13
N GLY A 9 -6.93 33.26 -5.63
CA GLY A 9 -6.89 34.67 -6.02
C GLY A 9 -6.18 34.95 -7.35
N VAL A 10 -5.99 33.93 -8.20
CA VAL A 10 -5.36 34.09 -9.51
C VAL A 10 -6.45 34.22 -10.58
N GLU A 11 -6.45 35.37 -11.27
CA GLU A 11 -7.33 35.65 -12.40
C GLU A 11 -6.65 35.28 -13.73
N LEU A 12 -7.38 34.61 -14.62
CA LEU A 12 -6.89 34.19 -15.93
C LEU A 12 -7.56 35.02 -17.02
N ILE A 13 -6.73 35.72 -17.80
CA ILE A 13 -7.17 36.55 -18.93
C ILE A 13 -6.52 35.98 -20.20
N ALA A 14 -7.34 35.63 -21.20
CA ALA A 14 -6.80 35.19 -22.48
C ALA A 14 -6.35 36.40 -23.30
N ALA A 15 -5.15 36.34 -23.90
CA ALA A 15 -4.59 37.46 -24.66
C ALA A 15 -5.46 37.89 -25.84
N ASP A 16 -6.05 36.93 -26.55
CA ASP A 16 -6.85 37.17 -27.76
C ASP A 16 -8.37 37.21 -27.47
N ALA A 17 -8.79 36.78 -26.27
CA ALA A 17 -10.19 36.69 -25.87
C ALA A 17 -10.33 36.95 -24.36
N PRO A 18 -10.22 38.22 -23.93
CA PRO A 18 -10.16 38.56 -22.51
C PRO A 18 -11.40 38.13 -21.72
N GLU A 19 -12.57 38.06 -22.35
CA GLU A 19 -13.83 37.62 -21.73
C GLU A 19 -14.05 36.10 -21.75
N ALA A 20 -13.17 35.32 -22.37
CA ALA A 20 -13.36 33.87 -22.54
C ALA A 20 -13.44 33.11 -21.20
N PHE A 21 -12.82 33.66 -20.16
CA PHE A 21 -12.79 33.10 -18.81
C PHE A 21 -13.75 33.79 -17.83
N ALA A 22 -14.58 34.74 -18.29
CA ALA A 22 -15.61 35.34 -17.48
C ALA A 22 -16.73 34.31 -17.20
N ALA A 23 -17.15 34.16 -15.94
CA ALA A 23 -18.10 33.13 -15.53
C ALA A 23 -19.48 33.25 -16.23
N GLU A 24 -19.84 34.44 -16.71
CA GLU A 24 -21.08 34.71 -17.46
C GLU A 24 -20.95 34.45 -18.98
N SER A 25 -19.75 34.17 -19.48
CA SER A 25 -19.51 33.92 -20.91
C SER A 25 -19.94 32.50 -21.31
N ALA A 26 -20.65 32.37 -22.43
CA ALA A 26 -21.00 31.06 -23.00
C ALA A 26 -19.76 30.20 -23.34
N SER A 27 -18.61 30.82 -23.59
CA SER A 27 -17.35 30.14 -23.89
C SER A 27 -16.66 29.53 -22.65
N TYR A 28 -16.97 30.04 -21.46
CA TYR A 28 -16.35 29.61 -20.21
C TYR A 28 -16.58 28.11 -19.92
N ALA A 29 -17.81 27.64 -20.10
CA ALA A 29 -18.17 26.24 -19.85
C ALA A 29 -17.39 25.28 -20.78
N ILE A 30 -17.21 25.66 -22.04
CA ILE A 30 -16.47 24.87 -23.04
C ILE A 30 -14.98 24.81 -22.68
N ILE A 31 -14.40 25.94 -22.28
CA ILE A 31 -12.98 26.01 -21.88
C ILE A 31 -12.75 25.22 -20.58
N ALA A 32 -13.63 25.34 -19.59
CA ALA A 32 -13.55 24.55 -18.37
C ALA A 32 -13.62 23.04 -18.66
N GLN A 33 -14.54 22.63 -19.55
CA GLN A 33 -14.70 21.22 -19.94
C GLN A 33 -13.46 20.68 -20.68
N THR A 34 -12.88 21.46 -21.59
CA THR A 34 -11.68 21.04 -22.33
C THR A 34 -10.46 20.92 -21.42
N ILE A 35 -10.26 21.87 -20.49
CA ILE A 35 -9.21 21.78 -19.47
C ILE A 35 -9.42 20.56 -18.57
N ALA A 36 -10.66 20.29 -18.17
CA ALA A 36 -10.99 19.10 -17.37
C ALA A 36 -10.70 17.80 -18.14
N ALA A 37 -11.07 17.74 -19.41
CA ALA A 37 -10.80 16.59 -20.28
C ALA A 37 -9.30 16.36 -20.49
N ALA A 38 -8.51 17.41 -20.73
CA ALA A 38 -7.06 17.31 -20.86
C ALA A 38 -6.42 16.75 -19.57
N SER A 39 -6.84 17.25 -18.40
CA SER A 39 -6.34 16.74 -17.12
C SER A 39 -6.70 15.27 -16.88
N GLN A 40 -7.88 14.82 -17.31
CA GLN A 40 -8.27 13.40 -17.23
C GLN A 40 -7.45 12.54 -18.19
N PHE A 41 -7.18 13.05 -19.39
CA PHE A 41 -6.34 12.37 -20.38
C PHE A 41 -4.92 12.17 -19.87
N ASP A 42 -4.28 13.20 -19.34
CA ASP A 42 -2.91 13.11 -18.82
C ASP A 42 -2.81 12.10 -17.67
N HIS A 43 -3.80 12.10 -16.77
CA HIS A 43 -3.86 11.11 -15.70
C HIS A 43 -4.05 9.69 -16.25
N ALA A 44 -4.91 9.50 -17.25
CA ALA A 44 -5.13 8.21 -17.88
C ALA A 44 -3.87 7.69 -18.59
N ALA A 45 -3.14 8.56 -19.29
CA ALA A 45 -1.87 8.23 -19.92
C ALA A 45 -0.83 7.80 -18.88
N ALA A 46 -0.64 8.57 -17.80
CA ALA A 46 0.26 8.21 -16.71
C ALA A 46 -0.13 6.88 -16.03
N ALA A 47 -1.43 6.64 -15.84
CA ALA A 47 -1.93 5.38 -15.29
C ALA A 47 -1.70 4.20 -16.23
N ALA A 48 -1.83 4.40 -17.54
CA ALA A 48 -1.56 3.37 -18.55
C ALA A 48 -0.07 2.97 -18.56
N ASP A 49 0.84 3.94 -18.46
CA ASP A 49 2.28 3.69 -18.36
C ASP A 49 2.64 2.97 -17.05
N ALA A 50 2.06 3.37 -15.92
CA ALA A 50 2.22 2.65 -14.67
C ALA A 50 1.70 1.20 -14.76
N ALA A 51 0.56 0.99 -15.42
CA ALA A 51 0.00 -0.35 -15.61
C ALA A 51 0.88 -1.21 -16.53
N SER A 52 1.47 -0.65 -17.59
CA SER A 52 2.34 -1.36 -18.51
C SER A 52 3.62 -1.83 -17.81
N THR A 53 4.24 -0.96 -17.00
CA THR A 53 5.45 -1.28 -16.22
C THR A 53 5.17 -2.34 -15.16
N LEU A 54 4.02 -2.26 -14.46
CA LEU A 54 3.59 -3.28 -13.51
C LEU A 54 3.35 -4.63 -14.19
N ARG A 55 2.70 -4.66 -15.36
CA ARG A 55 2.50 -5.89 -16.14
C ARG A 55 3.83 -6.49 -16.59
N ALA A 56 4.76 -5.68 -17.11
CA ALA A 56 6.08 -6.13 -17.50
C ALA A 56 6.87 -6.72 -16.32
N ARG A 57 6.77 -6.09 -15.14
CA ARG A 57 7.33 -6.63 -13.90
C ARG A 57 6.67 -7.96 -13.52
N MET A 58 5.34 -8.05 -13.58
CA MET A 58 4.59 -9.28 -13.27
C MET A 58 4.94 -10.46 -14.17
N ILE A 59 5.21 -10.22 -15.46
CA ILE A 59 5.68 -11.27 -16.38
C ILE A 59 7.04 -11.81 -15.93
N LYS A 60 7.95 -10.94 -15.46
CA LYS A 60 9.30 -11.32 -15.04
C LYS A 60 9.35 -11.95 -13.63
N THR A 61 8.60 -11.39 -12.67
CA THR A 61 8.68 -11.76 -11.25
C THR A 61 7.48 -12.56 -10.76
N GLY A 62 6.49 -12.80 -11.61
CA GLY A 62 5.19 -13.34 -11.20
C GLY A 62 4.27 -12.27 -10.58
N LYS A 63 3.03 -12.67 -10.27
CA LYS A 63 2.05 -11.80 -9.61
C LYS A 63 2.60 -11.34 -8.24
N PRO A 64 2.50 -10.04 -7.89
CA PRO A 64 2.86 -9.58 -6.56
C PRO A 64 1.92 -10.23 -5.54
N HIS A 65 2.40 -11.26 -4.84
CA HIS A 65 1.73 -11.76 -3.66
C HIS A 65 2.15 -10.92 -2.46
N ARG A 66 1.23 -10.75 -1.50
CA ARG A 66 1.63 -10.23 -0.19
C ARG A 66 2.62 -11.23 0.40
N LYS A 67 3.82 -10.76 0.73
CA LYS A 67 4.83 -11.61 1.34
C LYS A 67 4.27 -12.22 2.62
N THR A 68 4.49 -13.52 2.80
CA THR A 68 4.09 -14.19 4.03
C THR A 68 5.05 -13.83 5.16
N TYR A 69 4.65 -14.03 6.42
CA TYR A 69 5.58 -13.83 7.54
C TYR A 69 6.76 -14.81 7.52
N ALA A 70 6.58 -15.98 6.92
CA ALA A 70 7.67 -16.93 6.65
C ALA A 70 8.73 -16.34 5.71
N GLU A 71 8.31 -15.54 4.71
CA GLU A 71 9.23 -14.88 3.78
C GLU A 71 9.85 -13.60 4.34
N MET A 72 9.10 -12.85 5.16
CA MET A 72 9.57 -11.59 5.74
C MET A 72 10.46 -11.79 6.98
N ALA A 73 10.15 -12.79 7.80
CA ALA A 73 10.82 -13.08 9.06
C ALA A 73 10.95 -14.61 9.27
N PRO A 74 11.79 -15.28 8.47
CA PRO A 74 11.92 -16.74 8.49
C PRO A 74 12.36 -17.26 9.87
N GLU A 75 13.36 -16.64 10.47
CA GLU A 75 13.92 -17.07 11.77
C GLU A 75 12.91 -16.94 12.91
N ALA A 76 12.18 -15.82 12.98
CA ALA A 76 11.13 -15.62 13.97
C ALA A 76 9.99 -16.64 13.80
N THR A 77 9.62 -16.95 12.56
CA THR A 77 8.59 -17.96 12.25
C THR A 77 9.03 -19.36 12.68
N LEU A 78 10.29 -19.74 12.40
CA LEU A 78 10.86 -21.02 12.83
C LEU A 78 10.95 -21.13 14.35
N MET A 79 11.34 -20.06 15.03
CA MET A 79 11.40 -20.05 16.49
C MET A 79 10.00 -20.14 17.12
N ALA A 80 9.03 -19.40 16.59
CA ALA A 80 7.62 -19.49 17.02
C ALA A 80 7.10 -20.93 16.92
N LYS A 81 7.42 -21.60 15.82
CA LYS A 81 7.11 -23.01 15.60
C LYS A 81 7.79 -23.92 16.61
N ARG A 82 9.09 -23.79 16.86
CA ARG A 82 9.82 -24.62 17.83
C ARG A 82 9.21 -24.53 19.22
N ILE A 83 8.87 -23.32 19.65
CA ILE A 83 8.19 -23.07 20.93
C ILE A 83 6.84 -23.78 20.97
N TYR A 84 6.04 -23.64 19.90
CA TYR A 84 4.73 -24.29 19.81
C TYR A 84 4.83 -25.82 19.83
N GLN A 85 5.73 -26.41 19.03
CA GLN A 85 5.94 -27.86 18.96
C GLN A 85 6.46 -28.44 20.28
N SER A 86 7.40 -27.76 20.94
CA SER A 86 7.91 -28.18 22.23
C SER A 86 6.80 -28.24 23.28
N ALA A 87 5.91 -27.25 23.32
CA ALA A 87 4.78 -27.25 24.25
C ALA A 87 3.81 -28.40 23.97
N GLN A 88 3.49 -28.65 22.69
CA GLN A 88 2.62 -29.76 22.28
C GLN A 88 3.21 -31.13 22.66
N ASN A 89 4.50 -31.34 22.43
CA ASN A 89 5.19 -32.60 22.77
C ASN A 89 5.20 -32.86 24.28
N ASN A 90 5.24 -31.81 25.09
CA ASN A 90 5.19 -31.89 26.55
C ASN A 90 3.75 -31.96 27.10
N GLY A 91 2.73 -31.91 26.24
CA GLY A 91 1.32 -31.88 26.65
C GLY A 91 0.86 -30.54 27.27
N GLU A 92 1.67 -29.49 27.13
CA GLU A 92 1.38 -28.17 27.70
C GLU A 92 0.49 -27.33 26.76
N ARG A 93 -0.44 -26.57 27.35
CA ARG A 93 -1.21 -25.55 26.63
C ARG A 93 -0.41 -24.25 26.64
N ILE A 94 -0.03 -23.77 25.45
CA ILE A 94 0.65 -22.48 25.28
C ILE A 94 -0.23 -21.47 24.54
N THR A 95 -0.30 -20.24 25.04
CA THR A 95 -1.08 -19.18 24.40
C THR A 95 -0.25 -18.42 23.36
N LEU A 96 -0.91 -17.79 22.38
CA LEU A 96 -0.24 -16.96 21.37
C LEU A 96 0.49 -15.75 21.99
N ARG A 97 0.01 -15.25 23.13
CA ARG A 97 0.64 -14.15 23.88
C ARG A 97 1.93 -14.61 24.54
N GLU A 98 1.96 -15.81 25.12
CA GLU A 98 3.19 -16.41 25.67
C GLU A 98 4.24 -16.65 24.59
N ILE A 99 3.83 -17.14 23.42
CA ILE A 99 4.76 -17.33 22.29
C ILE A 99 5.35 -15.97 21.85
N SER A 100 4.53 -14.92 21.79
CA SER A 100 5.01 -13.57 21.48
C SER A 100 6.02 -13.05 22.53
N ALA A 101 5.73 -13.23 23.81
CA ALA A 101 6.63 -12.83 24.89
C ALA A 101 7.96 -13.60 24.83
N LYS A 102 7.91 -14.93 24.58
CA LYS A 102 9.11 -15.77 24.42
C LYS A 102 9.91 -15.39 23.17
N LEU A 103 9.28 -14.98 22.07
CA LEU A 103 9.99 -14.47 20.90
C LEU A 103 10.71 -13.17 21.19
N ALA A 104 10.04 -12.27 21.90
CA ALA A 104 10.63 -11.00 22.30
C ALA A 104 11.81 -11.18 23.27
N SER A 105 11.75 -12.15 24.20
CA SER A 105 12.87 -12.44 25.11
C SER A 105 14.09 -13.00 24.38
N VAL A 106 13.88 -13.67 23.24
CA VAL A 106 14.96 -14.17 22.36
C VAL A 106 15.48 -13.08 21.41
N GLY A 107 14.82 -11.91 21.37
CA GLY A 107 15.23 -10.75 20.56
C GLY A 107 14.51 -10.63 19.21
N TYR A 108 13.55 -11.52 18.91
CA TYR A 108 12.73 -11.40 17.70
C TYR A 108 11.59 -10.40 17.94
N LEU A 109 11.77 -9.20 17.41
CA LEU A 109 10.81 -8.09 17.49
C LEU A 109 10.28 -7.70 16.11
N GLN A 110 9.17 -6.96 16.10
CA GLN A 110 8.67 -6.30 14.91
C GLN A 110 9.60 -5.15 14.46
N PRO A 111 9.46 -4.62 13.23
CA PRO A 111 10.26 -3.49 12.75
C PRO A 111 10.17 -2.23 13.63
N ASN A 112 9.05 -2.04 14.33
CA ASN A 112 8.84 -0.97 15.32
C ASN A 112 9.40 -1.30 16.72
N ARG A 113 10.21 -2.36 16.86
CA ARG A 113 10.78 -2.88 18.11
C ARG A 113 9.75 -3.34 19.15
N MET A 114 8.51 -3.56 18.75
CA MET A 114 7.48 -4.12 19.64
C MET A 114 7.42 -5.64 19.52
N GLN A 115 6.81 -6.27 20.53
CA GLN A 115 6.50 -7.71 20.48
C GLN A 115 5.52 -7.99 19.34
N PHE A 116 5.56 -9.21 18.80
CA PHE A 116 4.64 -9.60 17.75
C PHE A 116 3.19 -9.64 18.25
N HIS A 117 2.26 -9.04 17.51
CA HIS A 117 0.84 -9.17 17.85
C HIS A 117 0.41 -10.66 17.78
N PRO A 118 -0.47 -11.16 18.68
CA PRO A 118 -0.89 -12.57 18.68
C PRO A 118 -1.43 -13.08 17.34
N GLU A 119 -2.10 -12.21 16.58
CA GLU A 119 -2.58 -12.50 15.23
C GLU A 119 -1.44 -12.79 14.23
N VAL A 120 -0.29 -12.14 14.39
CA VAL A 120 0.90 -12.40 13.57
C VAL A 120 1.46 -13.77 13.89
N ILE A 121 1.55 -14.13 15.19
CA ILE A 121 1.97 -15.47 15.63
C ILE A 121 1.04 -16.54 15.07
N ARG A 122 -0.28 -16.32 15.12
CA ARG A 122 -1.27 -17.23 14.53
C ARG A 122 -1.00 -17.45 13.04
N ARG A 123 -0.66 -16.38 12.30
CA ARG A 123 -0.33 -16.48 10.87
C ARG A 123 1.01 -17.16 10.61
N MET A 124 2.01 -16.94 11.47
CA MET A 124 3.28 -17.67 11.41
C MET A 124 3.06 -19.17 11.59
N LEU A 125 2.20 -19.57 12.52
CA LEU A 125 1.88 -20.99 12.78
C LEU A 125 1.02 -21.62 11.68
N LYS A 126 0.07 -20.88 11.08
CA LYS A 126 -0.82 -21.37 10.02
C LYS A 126 -0.22 -21.37 8.61
N GLY A 127 0.84 -20.60 8.37
CA GLY A 127 1.46 -20.46 7.05
C GLY A 127 2.24 -21.72 6.61
N GLN A 128 2.58 -21.80 5.32
CA GLN A 128 3.60 -22.75 4.86
C GLN A 128 4.95 -22.35 5.46
N TRP A 129 5.55 -23.29 6.18
CA TRP A 129 6.78 -23.05 6.90
C TRP A 129 7.96 -23.02 5.93
N PRO A 130 8.93 -22.11 6.12
CA PRO A 130 10.18 -22.20 5.39
C PRO A 130 10.84 -23.53 5.78
N ARG A 131 11.26 -24.30 4.77
CA ARG A 131 12.01 -25.55 4.96
C ARG A 131 13.43 -25.25 5.38
#